data_AF-A0AAC9J2W5-F1
#
_entry.id   AF-A0AAC9J2W5-F1
#
_cell.length_a   1.000
_cell.length_b   1.000
_cell.length_c   1.000
_cell.angle_alpha   90.00
_cell.angle_beta   90.00
_cell.angle_gamma   90.00
#
_symmetry.space_group_name_H-M   'P 1'
#
loop_
_entity.id
_entity.type
_entity.pdbx_description
1 polymer ?
#
loop_
_entity_poly.entity_id
_entity_poly.type
_entity_poly.pdbx_seq_one_letter_code
_entity_poly.pdbx_strand_id
1 'polypeptide(L)'
;MVLKDSLMKLLQNKQISAITVKEVCELADINRSTFYAHYADQFDLLEQIEEELIEDLNMYLSGYDFESEDESLQMTERLIEYFGSKQDECQTLLNINEDSSFQTKVMDVAQHFLMKNWMEVSRLDHDMSEYISSFIISGSIQIMKVWLNNGMDKSSKEMAQLITNLVNQGLSGLK
;
A
#
# COMPACT_ATOMS: atom_id res chain seq x y z
N MET A 1 -3.16 -18.60 -0.76
CA MET A 1 -3.86 -19.60 0.11
C MET A 1 -5.29 -19.59 -0.34
N VAL A 2 -5.92 -20.74 -0.61
CA VAL A 2 -7.16 -20.80 -1.41
C VAL A 2 -8.29 -19.88 -0.90
N LEU A 3 -8.43 -19.68 0.41
CA LEU A 3 -9.40 -18.74 1.00
C LEU A 3 -9.08 -17.26 0.68
N LYS A 4 -7.81 -16.87 0.75
CA LYS A 4 -7.35 -15.50 0.42
C LYS A 4 -7.62 -15.19 -1.04
N ASP A 5 -7.18 -16.10 -1.91
CA ASP A 5 -7.32 -15.96 -3.35
C ASP A 5 -8.81 -15.87 -3.75
N SER A 6 -9.68 -16.59 -3.01
CA SER A 6 -11.14 -16.54 -3.19
C SER A 6 -11.72 -15.21 -2.71
N LEU A 7 -11.33 -14.71 -1.53
CA LEU A 7 -11.78 -13.42 -1.04
C LEU A 7 -11.36 -12.29 -1.98
N MET A 8 -10.10 -12.27 -2.42
CA MET A 8 -9.58 -11.27 -3.35
C MET A 8 -10.35 -11.23 -4.67
N LYS A 9 -10.70 -12.39 -5.24
CA LYS A 9 -11.55 -12.47 -6.43
C LYS A 9 -12.94 -11.90 -6.22
N LEU A 10 -13.54 -12.12 -5.05
CA LEU A 10 -14.86 -11.57 -4.72
C LEU A 10 -14.79 -10.04 -4.56
N LEU A 11 -13.72 -9.54 -3.94
CA LEU A 11 -13.48 -8.12 -3.70
C LEU A 11 -13.31 -7.29 -4.98
N GLN A 12 -12.86 -7.91 -6.08
CA GLN A 12 -12.83 -7.26 -7.39
C GLN A 12 -14.22 -6.86 -7.91
N ASN A 13 -15.28 -7.47 -7.40
CA ASN A 13 -16.64 -7.33 -7.94
C ASN A 13 -17.64 -6.70 -6.96
N LYS A 14 -17.38 -6.78 -5.65
CA LYS A 14 -18.30 -6.27 -4.62
C LYS A 14 -17.58 -5.92 -3.32
N GLN A 15 -18.20 -5.03 -2.54
CA GLN A 15 -17.73 -4.61 -1.22
C GLN A 15 -17.67 -5.78 -0.22
N ILE A 16 -16.76 -5.71 0.75
CA ILE A 16 -16.57 -6.76 1.77
C ILE A 16 -17.84 -7.00 2.58
N SER A 17 -18.63 -5.95 2.84
CA SER A 17 -19.90 -6.01 3.55
C SER A 17 -20.96 -6.87 2.85
N ALA A 18 -20.84 -7.05 1.53
CA ALA A 18 -21.71 -7.88 0.70
C ALA A 18 -21.13 -9.29 0.42
N ILE A 19 -19.92 -9.59 0.92
CA ILE A 19 -19.30 -10.91 0.82
C ILE A 19 -19.71 -11.75 2.03
N THR A 20 -20.19 -12.96 1.81
CA THR A 20 -20.49 -13.91 2.88
C THR A 20 -19.42 -14.98 3.01
N VAL A 21 -19.20 -15.50 4.23
CA VAL A 21 -18.34 -16.68 4.47
C VAL A 21 -18.75 -17.87 3.59
N LYS A 22 -20.05 -18.02 3.32
CA LYS A 22 -20.58 -19.03 2.40
C LYS A 22 -19.94 -18.91 1.01
N GLU A 23 -19.98 -17.73 0.41
CA GLU A 23 -19.45 -17.52 -0.95
C GLU A 23 -17.94 -17.71 -1.01
N VAL A 24 -17.21 -17.26 0.02
CA VAL A 24 -15.76 -17.47 0.12
C VAL A 24 -15.46 -18.97 0.16
N CYS A 25 -16.17 -19.73 1.00
CA CYS A 25 -16.01 -21.18 1.14
C CYS A 25 -16.40 -21.94 -0.14
N GLU A 26 -17.47 -21.53 -0.81
CA GLU A 26 -17.93 -22.13 -2.07
C GLU A 26 -16.93 -21.91 -3.20
N LEU A 27 -16.36 -20.71 -3.30
CA LEU A 27 -15.33 -20.41 -4.30
C LEU A 27 -14.01 -21.13 -4.01
N ALA A 28 -13.68 -21.31 -2.73
CA ALA A 28 -12.47 -21.97 -2.29
C ALA A 28 -12.56 -23.51 -2.27
N ASP A 29 -13.75 -24.09 -2.46
CA ASP A 29 -14.04 -25.52 -2.28
C ASP A 29 -13.62 -26.04 -0.89
N ILE A 30 -13.98 -25.29 0.16
CA ILE A 30 -13.62 -25.59 1.56
C ILE A 30 -14.87 -25.62 2.44
N ASN A 31 -14.89 -26.53 3.42
CA ASN A 31 -15.95 -26.57 4.43
C ASN A 31 -15.92 -25.34 5.34
N ARG A 32 -17.10 -24.79 5.68
CA ARG A 32 -17.21 -23.65 6.60
C ARG A 32 -16.58 -23.91 7.97
N SER A 33 -16.61 -25.15 8.45
CA SER A 33 -15.95 -25.52 9.71
C SER A 33 -14.44 -25.29 9.66
N THR A 34 -13.82 -25.45 8.49
CA THR A 34 -12.40 -25.16 8.27
C THR A 34 -12.14 -23.67 8.22
N PHE A 35 -13.03 -22.89 7.58
CA PHE A 35 -12.95 -21.43 7.63
C PHE A 35 -12.98 -20.92 9.07
N TYR A 36 -14.00 -21.32 9.83
CA TYR A 36 -14.19 -20.87 11.22
C TYR A 36 -13.15 -21.41 12.20
N ALA A 37 -12.29 -22.34 11.79
CA ALA A 37 -11.13 -22.75 12.58
C ALA A 37 -9.99 -21.73 12.54
N HIS A 38 -9.98 -20.83 11.55
CA HIS A 38 -8.92 -19.85 11.32
C HIS A 38 -9.43 -18.41 11.35
N TYR A 39 -10.69 -18.18 10.97
CA TYR A 39 -11.25 -16.84 10.76
C TYR A 39 -12.64 -16.70 11.39
N ALA A 40 -12.90 -15.59 12.06
CA ALA A 40 -14.21 -15.28 12.64
C ALA A 40 -15.25 -14.99 11.54
N ASP A 41 -14.88 -14.19 10.54
CA ASP A 41 -15.72 -13.79 9.42
C ASP A 41 -14.86 -13.29 8.23
N GLN A 42 -15.50 -12.71 7.21
CA GLN A 42 -14.82 -12.20 6.03
C GLN A 42 -13.94 -10.97 6.31
N PHE A 43 -14.23 -10.19 7.34
CA PHE A 43 -13.44 -9.02 7.71
C PHE A 43 -12.14 -9.46 8.39
N ASP A 44 -12.21 -10.44 9.28
CA ASP A 44 -11.03 -11.05 9.91
C ASP A 44 -10.08 -11.66 8.87
N LEU A 45 -10.62 -12.37 7.86
CA LEU A 45 -9.82 -12.84 6.74
C LEU A 45 -9.19 -11.69 5.93
N LEU A 46 -9.92 -10.60 5.70
CA LEU A 46 -9.40 -9.43 4.99
C LEU A 46 -8.25 -8.77 5.78
N GLU A 47 -8.45 -8.54 7.08
CA GLU A 47 -7.45 -7.95 7.96
C GLU A 47 -6.15 -8.76 7.95
N GLN A 48 -6.24 -10.09 8.05
CA GLN A 48 -5.06 -10.96 7.99
C GLN A 48 -4.36 -10.90 6.61
N ILE A 49 -5.09 -10.76 5.49
CA ILE A 49 -4.48 -10.55 4.17
C ILE A 49 -3.72 -9.23 4.13
N GLU A 50 -4.31 -8.15 4.65
CA GLU A 50 -3.68 -6.84 4.69
C GLU A 50 -2.43 -6.84 5.57
N GLU A 51 -2.49 -7.46 6.74
CA GLU A 51 -1.34 -7.60 7.65
C GLU A 51 -0.19 -8.35 6.99
N GLU A 52 -0.46 -9.48 6.33
CA GLU A 52 0.57 -10.25 5.65
C GLU A 52 1.23 -9.46 4.50
N LEU A 53 0.47 -8.66 3.75
CA LEU A 53 1.03 -7.81 2.71
C LEU A 53 1.88 -6.68 3.29
N ILE A 54 1.49 -6.11 4.43
CA ILE A 54 2.26 -5.07 5.10
C ILE A 54 3.53 -5.65 5.73
N GLU A 55 3.47 -6.84 6.31
CA GLU A 55 4.64 -7.56 6.80
C GLU A 55 5.62 -7.89 5.66
N ASP A 56 5.11 -8.42 4.55
CA ASP A 56 5.90 -8.72 3.34
C ASP A 56 6.52 -7.44 2.75
N LEU A 57 5.78 -6.33 2.71
CA LEU A 57 6.32 -5.03 2.32
C LEU A 57 7.44 -4.58 3.26
N ASN A 58 7.22 -4.59 4.57
CA ASN A 58 8.25 -4.18 5.54
C ASN A 58 9.51 -5.06 5.45
N MET A 59 9.35 -6.36 5.26
CA MET A 59 10.46 -7.29 5.03
C MET A 59 11.21 -6.93 3.75
N TYR A 60 10.49 -6.70 2.64
CA TYR A 60 11.05 -6.31 1.36
C TYR A 60 11.88 -5.03 1.45
N LEU A 61 11.40 -4.02 2.19
CA LEU A 61 12.12 -2.76 2.39
C LEU A 61 13.31 -2.89 3.35
N SER A 62 13.18 -3.69 4.41
CA SER A 62 14.25 -3.88 5.42
C SER A 62 15.49 -4.61 4.90
N GLY A 63 15.35 -5.36 3.81
CA GLY A 63 16.46 -6.07 3.16
C GLY A 63 17.40 -5.16 2.38
N TYR A 64 17.16 -3.85 2.36
CA TYR A 64 17.92 -2.89 1.56
C TYR A 64 18.60 -1.85 2.45
N ASP A 65 19.89 -1.64 2.18
CA ASP A 65 20.68 -0.62 2.84
C ASP A 65 20.60 0.68 2.05
N PHE A 66 20.04 1.71 2.66
CA PHE A 66 19.72 2.98 2.01
C PHE A 66 20.79 4.06 2.23
N GLU A 67 22.04 3.70 2.53
CA GLU A 67 23.14 4.64 2.86
C GLU A 67 23.70 5.51 1.69
N SER A 68 22.93 5.81 0.64
CA SER A 68 23.43 6.54 -0.54
C SER A 68 22.76 7.91 -0.77
N GLU A 69 23.41 8.78 -1.56
CA GLU A 69 22.92 10.14 -1.91
C GLU A 69 21.48 10.17 -2.49
N ASP A 70 20.99 9.05 -3.03
CA ASP A 70 19.66 8.91 -3.64
C ASP A 70 18.70 8.00 -2.84
N GLU A 71 18.90 7.90 -1.52
CA GLU A 71 18.07 7.08 -0.60
C GLU A 71 16.55 7.22 -0.85
N SER A 72 16.06 8.46 -0.97
CA SER A 72 14.64 8.74 -1.17
C SER A 72 14.09 8.19 -2.49
N LEU A 73 14.87 8.29 -3.57
CA LEU A 73 14.48 7.77 -4.89
C LEU A 73 14.49 6.25 -4.87
N GLN A 74 15.55 5.63 -4.32
CA GLN A 74 15.68 4.18 -4.26
C GLN A 74 14.56 3.56 -3.43
N MET A 75 14.23 4.13 -2.28
CA MET A 75 13.08 3.65 -1.49
C MET A 75 11.77 3.78 -2.26
N THR A 76 11.54 4.95 -2.89
CA THR A 76 10.32 5.17 -3.67
C THR A 76 10.21 4.16 -4.82
N GLU A 77 11.31 3.87 -5.51
CA GLU A 77 11.39 2.84 -6.55
C GLU A 77 11.08 1.45 -6.00
N ARG A 78 11.67 1.07 -4.86
CA ARG A 78 11.40 -0.22 -4.20
C ARG A 78 9.95 -0.39 -3.76
N LEU A 79 9.36 0.66 -3.19
CA LEU A 79 7.93 0.68 -2.87
C LEU A 79 7.10 0.37 -4.12
N ILE A 80 7.34 1.10 -5.21
CA ILE A 80 6.59 0.94 -6.46
C ILE A 80 6.86 -0.45 -7.09
N GLU A 81 8.08 -0.96 -7.04
CA GLU A 81 8.41 -2.33 -7.45
C GLU A 81 7.63 -3.37 -6.67
N TYR A 82 7.52 -3.22 -5.36
CA TYR A 82 6.72 -4.11 -4.51
C TYR A 82 5.25 -4.11 -4.95
N PHE A 83 4.64 -2.92 -5.05
CA PHE A 83 3.25 -2.76 -5.51
C PHE A 83 3.03 -3.38 -6.89
N GLY A 84 3.99 -3.22 -7.81
CA GLY A 84 3.91 -3.82 -9.14
C GLY A 84 4.05 -5.35 -9.12
N SER A 85 4.87 -5.90 -8.22
CA SER A 85 5.04 -7.36 -8.07
C SER A 85 3.80 -8.06 -7.49
N LYS A 86 2.94 -7.30 -6.80
CA LYS A 86 1.68 -7.72 -6.17
C LYS A 86 0.48 -6.98 -6.77
N GLN A 87 0.53 -6.72 -8.09
CA GLN A 87 -0.40 -5.81 -8.76
C GLN A 87 -1.87 -6.13 -8.44
N ASP A 88 -2.30 -7.37 -8.63
CA ASP A 88 -3.71 -7.75 -8.47
C ASP A 88 -4.20 -7.50 -7.05
N GLU A 89 -3.41 -7.91 -6.05
CA GLU A 89 -3.74 -7.75 -4.64
C GLU A 89 -3.73 -6.29 -4.22
N CYS A 90 -2.65 -5.57 -4.53
CA CYS A 90 -2.50 -4.16 -4.17
C CYS A 90 -3.52 -3.27 -4.87
N GLN A 91 -3.78 -3.50 -6.16
CA GLN A 91 -4.79 -2.77 -6.92
C GLN A 91 -6.18 -2.99 -6.31
N THR A 92 -6.52 -4.24 -5.99
CA THR A 92 -7.81 -4.59 -5.38
C THR A 92 -7.95 -3.86 -4.04
N LEU A 93 -6.99 -4.01 -3.13
CA LEU A 93 -7.04 -3.41 -1.79
C LEU A 93 -7.02 -1.88 -1.80
N LEU A 94 -6.18 -1.25 -2.63
CA LEU A 94 -6.11 0.21 -2.71
C LEU A 94 -7.36 0.85 -3.35
N ASN A 95 -8.14 0.10 -4.13
CA ASN A 95 -9.39 0.59 -4.72
C ASN A 95 -10.60 0.42 -3.80
N ILE A 96 -10.49 -0.36 -2.73
CA ILE A 96 -11.54 -0.56 -1.73
C ILE A 96 -11.46 0.58 -0.71
N ASN A 97 -11.97 1.75 -1.09
CA ASN A 97 -11.75 3.01 -0.36
C ASN A 97 -12.22 3.00 1.13
N GLU A 98 -13.39 2.43 1.45
CA GLU A 98 -14.02 2.60 2.79
C GLU A 98 -13.93 1.36 3.69
N ASP A 99 -13.62 0.22 3.10
CA ASP A 99 -13.76 -1.10 3.74
C ASP A 99 -12.40 -1.77 4.05
N SER A 100 -11.31 -1.19 3.54
CA SER A 100 -9.95 -1.72 3.68
C SER A 100 -9.10 -0.79 4.54
N SER A 101 -8.39 -1.35 5.52
CA SER A 101 -7.40 -0.59 6.30
C SER A 101 -6.05 -0.52 5.60
N PHE A 102 -5.91 -1.20 4.45
CA PHE A 102 -4.67 -1.32 3.69
C PHE A 102 -4.08 0.03 3.29
N GLN A 103 -4.91 0.95 2.75
CA GLN A 103 -4.40 2.27 2.36
C GLN A 103 -3.82 3.01 3.57
N THR A 104 -4.50 2.98 4.71
CA THR A 104 -4.02 3.60 5.96
C THR A 104 -2.71 2.96 6.41
N LYS A 105 -2.62 1.62 6.42
CA LYS A 105 -1.37 0.90 6.78
C LYS A 105 -0.21 1.26 5.84
N VAL A 106 -0.47 1.40 4.53
CA VAL A 106 0.53 1.88 3.55
C VAL A 106 0.93 3.34 3.82
N MET A 107 -0.02 4.21 4.16
CA MET A 107 0.26 5.59 4.55
C MET A 107 1.17 5.65 5.77
N ASP A 108 0.94 4.81 6.78
CA ASP A 108 1.77 4.75 7.98
C ASP A 108 3.20 4.33 7.65
N VAL A 109 3.40 3.31 6.81
CA VAL A 109 4.73 2.90 6.35
C VAL A 109 5.45 4.05 5.61
N ALA A 110 4.75 4.72 4.69
CA ALA A 110 5.30 5.86 3.95
C ALA A 110 5.63 7.05 4.87
N GLN A 111 4.79 7.32 5.87
CA GLN A 111 4.99 8.40 6.84
C GLN A 111 6.23 8.17 7.69
N HIS A 112 6.41 6.97 8.23
CA HIS A 112 7.60 6.62 9.02
C HIS A 112 8.88 6.85 8.21
N PHE A 113 8.88 6.50 6.92
CA PHE A 113 10.02 6.73 6.04
C PHE A 113 10.27 8.22 5.77
N LEU A 114 9.23 8.97 5.39
CA LEU A 114 9.34 10.41 5.15
C LEU A 114 9.82 11.16 6.39
N MET A 115 9.33 10.82 7.58
CA MET A 115 9.75 11.46 8.82
C MET A 115 11.22 11.17 9.14
N LYS A 116 11.66 9.90 8.99
CA LYS A 116 13.05 9.50 9.23
C LYS A 116 14.03 10.27 8.34
N ASN A 117 13.70 10.45 7.07
CA ASN A 117 14.67 10.94 6.08
C ASN A 117 14.58 12.45 5.79
N TRP A 118 13.45 13.11 6.10
CA TRP A 118 13.27 14.53 5.77
C TRP A 118 13.08 15.48 6.95
N MET A 119 12.56 15.04 8.09
CA MET A 119 12.38 15.95 9.24
C MET A 119 13.72 16.37 9.86
N GLU A 120 14.75 15.53 9.78
CA GLU A 120 16.12 15.92 10.18
C GLU A 120 16.73 16.98 9.26
N VAL A 121 16.35 17.00 7.98
CA VAL A 121 16.98 17.82 6.93
C VAL A 121 16.30 19.18 6.75
N SER A 122 14.99 19.27 6.97
CA SER A 122 14.18 20.40 6.47
C SER A 122 13.91 21.53 7.47
N ARG A 123 14.16 21.34 8.79
CA ARG A 123 13.87 22.34 9.86
C ARG A 123 12.50 23.03 9.71
N LEU A 124 11.50 22.31 9.20
CA LEU A 124 10.15 22.85 9.03
C LEU A 124 9.47 23.01 10.39
N ASP A 125 8.54 23.96 10.46
CA ASP A 125 7.68 24.13 11.63
C ASP A 125 6.87 22.85 11.88
N HIS A 126 6.87 22.38 13.13
CA HIS A 126 6.21 21.14 13.51
C HIS A 126 4.70 21.19 13.19
N ASP A 127 4.11 22.38 13.24
CA ASP A 127 2.68 22.62 12.97
C ASP A 127 2.29 22.42 11.50
N MET A 128 3.24 22.60 10.56
CA MET A 128 2.99 22.42 9.13
C MET A 128 3.40 21.04 8.62
N SER A 129 4.21 20.29 9.39
CA SER A 129 4.73 18.98 9.00
C SER A 129 3.63 17.95 8.72
N GLU A 130 2.54 17.97 9.49
CA GLU A 130 1.40 17.07 9.33
C GLU A 130 0.66 17.34 8.00
N TYR A 131 0.38 18.60 7.70
CA TYR A 131 -0.27 18.98 6.44
C TYR A 131 0.58 18.63 5.22
N ILE A 132 1.88 18.90 5.29
CA ILE A 132 2.83 18.64 4.20
C ILE A 132 2.97 17.14 3.96
N SER A 133 3.20 16.35 5.02
CA SER A 133 3.33 14.89 4.91
C SER A 133 2.04 14.25 4.40
N SER A 134 0.87 14.67 4.90
CA SER A 134 -0.42 14.20 4.43
C SER A 134 -0.63 14.47 2.94
N PHE A 135 -0.31 15.68 2.45
CA PHE A 135 -0.39 16.02 1.03
C PHE A 135 0.56 15.16 0.16
N ILE A 136 1.82 15.01 0.59
CA ILE A 136 2.83 14.23 -0.13
C ILE A 136 2.42 12.76 -0.24
N ILE A 137 2.05 12.14 0.88
CA ILE A 137 1.71 10.72 0.94
C ILE A 137 0.44 10.47 0.14
N SER A 138 -0.60 11.27 0.35
CA SER A 138 -1.87 11.12 -0.36
C SER A 138 -1.70 11.29 -1.86
N GLY A 139 -0.92 12.29 -2.30
CA GLY A 139 -0.59 12.49 -3.70
C GLY A 139 0.20 11.33 -4.30
N SER A 140 1.17 10.80 -3.56
CA SER A 140 1.99 9.65 -3.99
C SER A 140 1.15 8.38 -4.15
N ILE A 141 0.27 8.09 -3.18
CA ILE A 141 -0.67 6.96 -3.26
C ILE A 141 -1.61 7.12 -4.44
N GLN A 142 -2.10 8.33 -4.70
CA GLN A 142 -2.98 8.57 -5.84
C GLN A 142 -2.26 8.32 -7.17
N ILE A 143 -0.99 8.72 -7.30
CA ILE A 143 -0.16 8.41 -8.47
C ILE A 143 0.00 6.89 -8.63
N MET A 144 0.29 6.16 -7.55
CA MET A 144 0.40 4.69 -7.58
C MET A 144 -0.92 4.01 -7.99
N LYS A 145 -2.07 4.45 -7.46
CA LYS A 145 -3.39 3.93 -7.84
C LYS A 145 -3.66 4.11 -9.34
N VAL A 146 -3.36 5.29 -9.89
CA VAL A 146 -3.51 5.55 -11.33
C VAL A 146 -2.60 4.64 -12.15
N TRP A 147 -1.34 4.48 -11.75
CA TRP A 147 -0.38 3.62 -12.44
C TRP A 147 -0.78 2.14 -12.44
N LEU A 148 -1.22 1.60 -11.30
CA LEU A 148 -1.75 0.23 -11.20
C LEU A 148 -2.99 0.05 -12.09
N ASN A 149 -3.91 1.03 -12.07
CA ASN A 149 -5.14 0.98 -12.86
C ASN A 149 -4.90 1.14 -14.37
N ASN A 150 -3.80 1.75 -14.79
CA ASN A 150 -3.38 1.83 -16.19
C ASN A 150 -2.58 0.60 -16.65
N GLY A 151 -2.50 -0.46 -15.82
CA GLY A 151 -1.78 -1.68 -16.16
C GLY A 151 -0.26 -1.51 -16.12
N MET A 152 0.24 -0.63 -15.26
CA MET A 152 1.67 -0.36 -15.08
C MET A 152 2.36 0.08 -16.38
N ASP A 153 1.77 1.07 -17.07
CA ASP A 153 2.17 1.56 -18.40
C ASP A 153 3.51 2.32 -18.44
N LYS A 154 4.18 2.44 -17.30
CA LYS A 154 5.50 3.04 -17.07
C LYS A 154 6.31 2.15 -16.15
N SER A 155 7.63 2.23 -16.21
CA SER A 155 8.49 1.50 -15.27
C SER A 155 8.39 2.04 -13.85
N SER A 156 8.67 1.19 -12.84
CA SER A 156 8.72 1.59 -11.44
C SER A 156 9.67 2.77 -11.22
N LYS A 157 10.80 2.78 -11.92
CA LYS A 157 11.78 3.87 -11.89
C LYS A 157 11.24 5.20 -12.39
N GLU A 158 10.53 5.21 -13.52
CA GLU A 158 9.92 6.44 -14.05
C GLU A 158 8.90 7.01 -13.07
N MET A 159 8.10 6.15 -12.45
CA MET A 159 7.11 6.55 -11.45
C MET A 159 7.77 7.06 -10.16
N ALA A 160 8.86 6.41 -9.72
CA ALA A 160 9.65 6.85 -8.58
C ALA A 160 10.24 8.24 -8.82
N GLN A 161 10.86 8.44 -9.99
CA GLN A 161 11.41 9.73 -10.37
C GLN A 161 10.34 10.82 -10.42
N LEU A 162 9.15 10.53 -10.95
CA LEU A 162 8.03 11.47 -10.94
C LEU A 162 7.66 11.89 -9.52
N ILE A 163 7.43 10.93 -8.62
CA ILE A 163 7.05 11.19 -7.23
C ILE A 163 8.16 11.97 -6.51
N THR A 164 9.39 11.46 -6.53
CA THR A 164 10.52 12.09 -5.84
C THR A 164 10.79 13.51 -6.36
N ASN A 165 10.68 13.76 -7.67
CA ASN A 165 10.86 15.10 -8.24
C ASN A 165 9.74 16.06 -7.82
N LEU A 166 8.47 15.63 -7.89
CA LEU A 166 7.33 16.45 -7.47
C LEU A 166 7.49 16.88 -6.01
N VAL A 167 7.90 15.95 -5.15
CA VAL A 167 8.04 16.25 -3.74
C VAL A 167 9.25 17.14 -3.47
N ASN A 168 10.42 16.83 -4.03
CA ASN A 168 11.62 17.66 -3.87
C ASN A 168 11.40 19.10 -4.36
N GLN A 169 10.77 19.27 -5.53
CA GLN A 169 10.49 20.60 -6.09
C GLN A 169 9.41 21.34 -5.29
N GLY A 170 8.33 20.66 -4.89
CA GLY A 170 7.27 21.24 -4.06
C GLY A 170 7.83 21.77 -2.73
N LEU A 171 8.68 20.98 -2.07
CA LEU A 171 9.34 21.37 -0.83
C LEU A 171 10.35 22.52 -1.04
N SER A 172 11.06 22.56 -2.16
CA SER A 172 11.99 23.66 -2.46
C SER A 172 11.30 25.02 -2.55
N GLY A 173 10.01 25.04 -2.93
CA GLY A 173 9.19 26.26 -2.96
C GLY A 173 8.67 26.72 -1.60
N LEU A 174 8.89 25.95 -0.53
CA LEU A 174 8.53 26.32 0.86
C LEU A 174 9.69 27.00 1.62
N LYS A 175 10.89 27.04 1.02
CA LYS A 175 12.06 27.76 1.54
C LYS A 175 12.10 29.19 1.02
#